data_AF-A0A7S3FIP2-F1
#
_entry.id   AF-A0A7S3FIP2-F1
#
_cell.length_a   1.000
_cell.length_b   1.000
_cell.length_c   1.000
_cell.angle_alpha   90.00
_cell.angle_beta   90.00
_cell.angle_gamma   90.00
#
_symmetry.space_group_name_H-M   'P 1'
#
loop_
_entity.id
_entity.type
_entity.pdbx_description
1 polymer ?
#
loop_
_entity_poly.entity_id
_entity_poly.type
_entity_poly.pdbx_seq_one_letter_code
_entity_poly.pdbx_strand_id
1 'polypeptide(L)'
;LACEQVVRALLRAGADTRMRSSTWRSTVRGSDSGQTAAHWAAASGNTEALEVLLEADPYGLMLQDERQLTLSTVAANAGHGWLDNAMQRLRDEPVVCVRIERQLTLQKPIVVATEEEPHE
;
A
#
# COMPACT_ATOMS: atom_id res chain seq x y z
N LEU A 1 19.79 13.76 4.54
CA LEU A 1 18.92 12.63 4.92
C LEU A 1 17.93 12.47 3.78
N ALA A 2 17.92 11.33 3.09
CA ALA A 2 16.96 11.11 2.00
C ALA A 2 15.54 11.10 2.57
N CYS A 3 14.57 11.72 1.88
CA CYS A 3 13.17 11.78 2.30
C CYS A 3 12.62 10.36 2.55
N GLU A 4 13.02 9.42 1.70
CA GLU A 4 12.77 7.99 1.81
C GLU A 4 13.03 7.42 3.23
N GLN A 5 14.19 7.73 3.82
CA GLN A 5 14.61 7.15 5.11
C GLN A 5 13.71 7.61 6.25
N VAL A 6 13.25 8.85 6.19
CA VAL A 6 12.33 9.42 7.20
C VAL A 6 10.96 8.76 7.08
N VAL A 7 10.44 8.63 5.86
CA VAL A 7 9.14 7.96 5.62
C VAL A 7 9.20 6.51 6.08
N ARG A 8 10.27 5.76 5.75
CA ARG A 8 10.45 4.39 6.23
C ARG A 8 10.53 4.30 7.76
N ALA A 9 11.20 5.24 8.42
CA ALA A 9 11.27 5.28 9.87
C ALA A 9 9.89 5.51 10.51
N LEU A 10 9.08 6.41 9.96
CA LEU A 10 7.71 6.68 10.44
C LEU A 10 6.78 5.47 10.26
N LEU A 11 6.86 4.79 9.12
CA LEU A 11 6.08 3.58 8.87
C LEU A 11 6.46 2.45 9.84
N ARG A 12 7.75 2.27 10.14
CA ARG A 12 8.22 1.31 11.16
C ARG A 12 7.73 1.66 12.56
N ALA A 13 7.50 2.95 12.85
CA ALA A 13 6.92 3.39 14.11
C ALA A 13 5.39 3.21 14.18
N GLY A 14 4.75 2.70 13.12
CA GLY A 14 3.31 2.44 13.08
C GLY A 14 2.47 3.61 12.55
N ALA A 15 3.07 4.52 11.77
CA ALA A 15 2.30 5.57 11.09
C ALA A 15 1.29 4.97 10.10
N ASP A 16 0.04 5.42 10.15
CA ASP A 16 -1.03 4.97 9.26
C ASP A 16 -0.96 5.70 7.91
N THR A 17 -0.84 4.93 6.81
CA THR A 17 -0.78 5.42 5.43
C THR A 17 -2.13 5.90 4.91
N ARG A 18 -3.23 5.39 5.44
CA ARG A 18 -4.60 5.67 4.98
C ARG A 18 -5.24 6.86 5.68
N MET A 19 -4.59 7.39 6.72
CA MET A 19 -5.11 8.53 7.45
C MET A 19 -5.25 9.75 6.53
N ARG A 20 -6.43 10.36 6.56
CA ARG A 20 -6.74 11.56 5.77
C ARG A 20 -6.39 12.81 6.58
N SER A 21 -5.79 13.78 5.91
CA SER A 21 -5.59 15.10 6.47
C SER A 21 -6.94 15.78 6.70
N SER A 22 -7.15 16.25 7.92
CA SER A 22 -8.17 17.26 8.21
C SER A 22 -7.53 18.63 7.98
N THR A 23 -7.69 19.20 6.79
CA THR A 23 -7.09 20.50 6.47
C THR A 23 -7.79 21.62 7.24
N TRP A 24 -7.26 21.94 8.42
CA TRP A 24 -7.48 23.20 9.16
C TRP A 24 -8.93 23.51 9.59
N ARG A 25 -9.38 22.90 10.70
CA ARG A 25 -10.44 23.39 11.61
C ARG A 25 -11.58 24.18 10.92
N SER A 26 -12.50 23.48 10.26
CA SER A 26 -13.97 23.72 10.17
C SER A 26 -14.56 25.13 9.86
N THR A 27 -13.81 26.22 9.75
CA THR A 27 -14.40 27.58 9.76
C THR A 27 -14.06 28.48 8.58
N VAL A 28 -13.32 28.01 7.58
CA VAL A 28 -13.20 28.70 6.29
C VAL A 28 -13.88 27.81 5.26
N ARG A 29 -14.76 28.37 4.42
CA ARG A 29 -15.38 27.70 3.26
C ARG A 29 -14.32 27.35 2.18
N GLY A 30 -13.27 26.63 2.55
CA GLY A 30 -12.40 25.90 1.64
C GLY A 30 -12.85 24.44 1.71
N SER A 31 -13.05 23.80 0.58
CA SER A 31 -13.36 22.37 0.54
C SER A 31 -12.24 21.59 1.22
N ASP A 32 -12.54 20.89 2.31
CA ASP A 32 -11.61 19.93 2.89
C ASP A 32 -11.17 18.95 1.78
N SER A 33 -9.86 18.78 1.63
CA SER A 33 -9.35 17.90 0.58
C SER A 33 -9.36 16.44 1.02
N GLY A 34 -9.26 16.16 2.33
CA GLY A 34 -9.24 14.80 2.86
C GLY A 34 -8.10 13.95 2.29
N GLN A 35 -6.97 14.59 1.94
CA GLN A 35 -5.86 13.92 1.25
C GLN A 35 -5.05 13.03 2.20
N THR A 36 -4.66 11.85 1.72
CA THR A 36 -3.73 10.94 2.43
C THR A 36 -2.27 11.37 2.20
N ALA A 37 -1.33 10.80 2.96
CA ALA A 37 0.10 11.06 2.77
C ALA A 37 0.56 10.82 1.31
N ALA A 38 0.00 9.80 0.66
CA ALA A 38 0.32 9.46 -0.73
C ALA A 38 -0.19 10.53 -1.72
N HIS A 39 -1.35 11.14 -1.48
CA HIS A 39 -1.83 12.28 -2.28
C HIS A 39 -0.88 13.48 -2.18
N TRP A 40 -0.37 13.78 -0.98
CA TRP A 40 0.59 14.87 -0.78
C TRP A 40 1.93 14.59 -1.47
N ALA A 41 2.43 13.36 -1.37
CA ALA A 41 3.63 12.95 -2.10
C ALA A 41 3.47 13.14 -3.62
N ALA A 42 2.32 12.72 -4.16
CA ALA A 42 1.99 12.87 -5.57
C ALA A 42 1.85 14.34 -6.02
N ALA A 43 1.15 15.15 -5.23
CA ALA A 43 0.97 16.58 -5.47
C ALA A 43 2.31 17.35 -5.44
N SER A 44 3.26 16.90 -4.64
CA SER A 44 4.61 17.48 -4.54
C SER A 44 5.59 16.96 -5.59
N GLY A 45 5.21 15.94 -6.36
CA GLY A 45 6.11 15.26 -7.31
C GLY A 45 7.22 14.44 -6.65
N ASN A 46 7.10 14.14 -5.35
CA ASN A 46 8.10 13.38 -4.60
C ASN A 46 7.92 11.88 -4.84
N THR A 47 8.58 11.36 -5.86
CA THR A 47 8.51 9.95 -6.27
C THR A 47 9.05 9.01 -5.21
N GLU A 48 10.18 9.37 -4.56
CA GLU A 48 10.79 8.53 -3.51
C GLU A 48 9.83 8.30 -2.34
N ALA A 49 9.19 9.37 -1.85
CA ALA A 49 8.23 9.23 -0.75
C ALA A 49 6.99 8.45 -1.19
N LEU A 50 6.51 8.66 -2.43
CA LEU A 50 5.35 7.97 -2.95
C LEU A 50 5.60 6.47 -3.14
N GLU A 51 6.77 6.09 -3.66
CA GLU A 51 7.19 4.70 -3.82
C GLU A 51 7.21 3.97 -2.47
N VAL A 52 7.84 4.55 -1.45
CA VAL A 52 7.88 3.96 -0.09
C VAL A 52 6.48 3.79 0.50
N LEU A 53 5.60 4.78 0.30
CA LEU A 53 4.23 4.71 0.81
C LEU A 53 3.42 3.60 0.10
N LEU A 54 3.60 3.44 -1.21
CA LEU A 54 2.93 2.41 -2.01
C LEU A 54 3.52 1.01 -1.80
N GLU A 55 4.82 0.90 -1.51
CA GLU A 55 5.44 -0.37 -1.08
C GLU A 55 4.80 -0.87 0.22
N ALA A 56 4.53 0.03 1.16
CA ALA A 56 3.91 -0.31 2.43
C ALA A 56 2.40 -0.56 2.31
N ASP A 57 1.70 0.19 1.45
CA ASP A 57 0.27 0.03 1.20
C ASP A 57 -0.10 0.26 -0.28
N PRO A 58 -0.09 -0.81 -1.10
CA PRO A 58 -0.39 -0.71 -2.54
C PRO A 58 -1.79 -0.19 -2.84
N TYR A 59 -2.76 -0.44 -1.95
CA TYR A 59 -4.13 0.02 -2.11
C TYR A 59 -4.25 1.55 -2.03
N GLY A 60 -3.25 2.24 -1.46
CA GLY A 60 -3.18 3.69 -1.40
C GLY A 60 -3.29 4.35 -2.78
N LEU A 61 -2.89 3.64 -3.85
CA LEU A 61 -2.98 4.08 -5.23
C LEU A 61 -4.43 4.32 -5.70
N MET A 62 -5.38 3.53 -5.18
CA MET A 62 -6.80 3.55 -5.58
C MET A 62 -7.67 4.40 -4.65
N LEU A 63 -7.11 4.93 -3.56
CA LEU A 63 -7.86 5.76 -2.64
C LEU A 63 -8.23 7.09 -3.31
N GLN A 64 -9.44 7.53 -3.02
CA GLN A 64 -9.90 8.87 -3.35
C GLN A 64 -9.80 9.77 -2.13
N ASP A 65 -9.49 11.04 -2.35
CA ASP A 65 -9.61 12.10 -1.37
C ASP A 65 -11.11 12.49 -1.17
N GLU A 66 -11.41 13.49 -0.35
CA GLU A 66 -12.81 13.90 -0.10
C GLU A 66 -13.48 14.57 -1.31
N ARG A 67 -12.67 15.06 -2.25
CA ARG A 67 -13.13 15.60 -3.54
C ARG A 67 -13.34 14.50 -4.57
N GLN A 68 -13.25 13.23 -4.18
CA GLN A 68 -13.32 12.06 -5.07
C GLN A 68 -12.18 11.99 -6.08
N LEU A 69 -11.08 12.71 -5.84
CA LEU A 69 -9.91 12.71 -6.70
C LEU A 69 -8.98 11.57 -6.31
N THR A 70 -8.49 10.86 -7.32
CA THR A 70 -7.46 9.84 -7.13
C THR A 70 -6.08 10.49 -7.06
N LEU A 71 -5.12 9.72 -6.55
CA LEU A 71 -3.73 10.12 -6.46
C LEU A 71 -3.13 10.57 -7.80
N SER A 72 -3.50 9.91 -8.91
CA SER A 72 -3.05 10.28 -10.26
C SER A 72 -3.62 11.62 -10.72
N THR A 73 -4.91 11.87 -10.49
CA THR A 73 -5.55 13.15 -10.84
C THR A 73 -5.00 14.32 -10.03
N VAL A 74 -4.65 14.09 -8.76
CA VAL A 74 -4.01 15.10 -7.92
C VAL A 74 -2.60 15.43 -8.43
N ALA A 75 -1.81 14.43 -8.80
CA ALA A 75 -0.51 14.63 -9.42
C ALA A 75 -0.64 15.42 -10.74
N ALA A 76 -1.57 15.03 -11.62
CA ALA A 76 -1.82 15.71 -12.88
C ALA A 76 -2.23 17.18 -12.68
N ASN A 77 -3.13 17.47 -11.74
CA ASN A 77 -3.54 18.83 -11.39
C ASN A 77 -2.38 19.70 -10.86
N ALA A 78 -1.36 19.07 -10.25
CA ALA A 78 -0.14 19.73 -9.82
C ALA A 78 0.93 19.85 -10.94
N GLY A 79 0.66 19.34 -12.15
CA GLY A 79 1.59 19.34 -13.28
C GLY A 79 2.48 18.09 -13.37
N HIS A 80 2.19 17.05 -12.59
CA HIS A 80 2.96 15.81 -12.51
C HIS A 80 2.26 14.64 -13.22
N GLY A 81 2.24 14.66 -14.55
CA GLY A 81 1.61 13.61 -15.38
C GLY A 81 2.38 12.28 -15.44
N TRP A 82 3.53 12.15 -14.79
CA TRP A 82 4.34 10.93 -14.80
C TRP A 82 3.58 9.73 -14.23
N LEU A 83 2.72 9.97 -13.23
CA LEU A 83 1.94 8.93 -12.58
C LEU A 83 0.78 8.46 -13.46
N ASP A 84 0.10 9.37 -14.17
CA ASP A 84 -0.91 8.98 -15.16
C ASP A 84 -0.31 8.13 -16.27
N ASN A 85 0.90 8.48 -16.73
CA ASN A 85 1.63 7.67 -17.71
C ASN A 85 2.00 6.27 -17.15
N ALA A 86 2.46 6.20 -15.90
CA ALA A 86 2.77 4.93 -15.24
C ALA A 86 1.50 4.06 -15.10
N MET A 87 0.38 4.66 -14.69
CA MET A 87 -0.92 3.99 -14.58
C MET A 87 -1.43 3.48 -15.93
N GLN A 88 -1.27 4.28 -16.98
CA GLN A 88 -1.67 3.88 -18.32
C GLN A 88 -0.88 2.67 -18.79
N ARG A 89 0.45 2.68 -18.58
CA ARG A 89 1.30 1.53 -18.89
C ARG A 89 0.90 0.27 -18.14
N LEU A 90 0.57 0.39 -16.84
CA LEU A 90 0.09 -0.74 -16.04
C LEU A 90 -1.25 -1.30 -16.55
N ARG A 91 -2.14 -0.44 -17.08
CA ARG A 91 -3.39 -0.88 -17.70
C ARG A 91 -3.19 -1.55 -19.05
N ASP A 92 -2.23 -1.05 -19.83
CA ASP A 92 -1.90 -1.57 -21.15
C ASP A 92 -0.99 -2.80 -21.07
N GLU A 93 -0.48 -3.14 -19.88
CA GLU A 93 0.38 -4.29 -19.67
C GLU A 93 -0.42 -5.60 -19.83
N PRO A 94 -0.04 -6.49 -20.76
CA PRO A 94 -0.80 -7.71 -21.01
C PRO A 94 -0.69 -8.67 -19.83
N VAL A 95 -1.75 -8.74 -19.01
CA VAL A 95 -1.83 -9.71 -17.92
C VAL A 95 -2.16 -11.10 -18.48
N VAL A 96 -1.25 -12.05 -18.27
CA VAL A 96 -1.49 -13.47 -18.54
C VAL A 96 -1.91 -14.14 -17.23
N CYS A 97 -3.10 -14.72 -17.18
CA CYS A 97 -3.54 -15.51 -16.05
C CYS A 97 -2.69 -16.79 -15.94
N VAL A 98 -1.88 -16.88 -14.88
CA VAL A 98 -1.13 -18.10 -14.55
C VAL A 98 -1.82 -18.83 -13.40
N ARG A 99 -2.18 -20.10 -13.63
CA ARG A 99 -2.71 -20.99 -12.59
C ARG A 99 -1.54 -21.56 -11.78
N ILE A 100 -1.46 -21.23 -10.50
CA ILE A 100 -0.46 -21.78 -9.58
C ILE A 100 -1.11 -22.92 -8.79
N GLU A 101 -0.70 -24.16 -9.06
CA GLU A 101 -1.07 -25.33 -8.25
C GLU A 101 0.05 -25.60 -7.23
N ARG A 102 -0.30 -25.61 -5.94
CA ARG A 102 0.62 -26.01 -4.86
C ARG A 102 0.18 -27.35 -4.28
N GLN A 103 1.04 -28.36 -4.41
CA GLN A 103 0.89 -29.63 -3.69
C GLN A 103 1.59 -29.52 -2.33
N LEU A 104 0.87 -29.87 -1.26
CA LEU A 104 1.39 -29.98 0.10
C LEU A 104 1.27 -31.44 0.54
N THR A 105 2.39 -32.03 0.94
CA THR A 105 2.44 -33.39 1.50
C THR A 105 2.44 -33.29 3.02
N LEU A 106 1.34 -33.71 3.65
CA LEU A 106 1.25 -33.84 5.10
C LEU A 106 1.70 -35.25 5.52
N GLN A 107 2.78 -35.34 6.30
CA GLN A 107 3.19 -36.59 6.94
C GLN A 107 2.68 -36.59 8.38
N LYS A 108 1.80 -37.54 8.72
CA LYS A 108 1.43 -37.82 10.10
C LYS A 108 2.25 -39.02 10.58
N PRO A 109 3.19 -38.86 11.52
CA PRO A 109 3.89 -40.00 12.09
C PRO A 109 2.90 -40.88 12.84
N ILE A 110 2.84 -42.16 12.49
CA ILE A 110 2.11 -43.16 13.25
C ILE A 110 3.03 -43.52 14.41
N VAL A 111 2.72 -43.02 15.60
CA VAL A 111 3.39 -43.48 16.83
C VAL A 111 2.75 -44.80 17.20
N VAL A 112 3.45 -45.90 16.93
CA VAL A 112 3.10 -47.21 17.48
C VAL A 112 3.57 -47.20 18.93
N ALA A 113 2.63 -47.07 19.87
CA ALA A 113 2.89 -47.36 21.26
C ALA A 113 3.16 -48.86 21.37
N THR A 114 4.42 -49.22 21.59
CA THR A 114 4.79 -50.56 22.05
C THR A 114 4.29 -50.67 23.48
N GLU A 115 3.27 -51.49 23.71
CA GLU A 115 2.86 -51.91 25.05
C GLU A 115 4.05 -52.66 25.67
N GLU A 116 4.66 -52.08 26.71
CA GLU A 116 5.61 -52.79 27.56
C GLU A 116 4.82 -53.88 28.31
N GLU A 117 5.14 -55.14 28.06
CA GLU A 117 4.62 -56.26 28.83
C GLU A 117 5.07 -56.17 30.30
N PRO A 118 4.20 -56.46 31.28
CA PRO A 118 4.57 -56.46 32.68
C PRO A 118 5.36 -57.74 32.98
N HIS A 119 6.65 -57.59 33.30
CA HIS A 119 7.41 -58.66 33.94
C HIS A 119 7.25 -58.59 35.46
N GLU A 120 6.84 -59.74 36.00
CA GLU A 120 6.59 -60.19 37.39
C GLU A 120 7.32 -59.47 38.54
#